data_AF-Q2N199-F1
#
_entry.id   AF-Q2N199-F1
#
_cell.length_a   1.000
_cell.length_b   1.000
_cell.length_c   1.000
_cell.angle_alpha   90.00
_cell.angle_beta   90.00
_cell.angle_gamma   90.00
#
_symmetry.space_group_name_H-M   'P 1'
#
loop_
_entity.id
_entity.type
_entity.pdbx_description
1 polymer ?
#
loop_
_entity_poly.entity_id
_entity_poly.type
_entity_poly.pdbx_seq_one_letter_code
_entity_poly.pdbx_strand_id
1 'polypeptide(L)'
;ILMSVSATDTLQVTNDGATILRSIGVDNPAAKVLVDISKVQDDEVGDGTTSVTVLACELLKEAENLISQKIHPQTVIAGWRKATAAARQALEGSARDHGGDAAAFRKDLLNIARTTLSSKILTHHKDKFSNLAVDAVLRLKGSGNLDAIQIIKKLGGALEDSYLDEGFLLDKKIGVNQPKRIEKAQILIANTPMDTDKIKVFGSKVRVDSVSKVADLELAEKEKMKDKVEKILKHKCSVFINRQLIYNYPEQLFADAGVMAI
;
A
#
# COMPACT_ATOMS: atom_id res chain seq x y z
N ILE A 1 0.92 17.00 -16.35
CA ILE A 1 2.03 16.07 -16.02
C ILE A 1 3.30 16.89 -15.86
N LEU A 2 3.88 16.88 -14.67
CA LEU A 2 5.13 17.57 -14.35
C LEU A 2 6.21 16.53 -14.02
N MET A 3 7.45 16.91 -14.27
CA MET A 3 8.63 16.09 -14.05
C MET A 3 9.33 16.61 -12.80
N SER A 4 9.36 15.82 -11.73
CA SER A 4 10.11 16.15 -10.52
C SER A 4 11.45 15.42 -10.57
N VAL A 5 12.54 16.19 -10.48
CA VAL A 5 13.90 15.66 -10.34
C VAL A 5 14.24 15.66 -8.86
N SER A 6 14.48 14.49 -8.28
CA SER A 6 15.01 14.40 -6.92
C SER A 6 16.51 14.71 -6.91
N ALA A 7 17.06 15.07 -5.74
CA ALA A 7 18.51 15.27 -5.56
C ALA A 7 19.35 14.01 -5.86
N THR A 8 18.72 12.85 -6.03
CA THR A 8 19.34 11.53 -6.28
C THR A 8 19.15 11.02 -7.70
N ASP A 9 18.92 11.91 -8.68
CA ASP A 9 18.82 11.59 -10.12
C ASP A 9 17.68 10.60 -10.48
N THR A 10 16.71 10.42 -9.58
CA THR A 10 15.49 9.66 -9.87
C THR A 10 14.45 10.59 -10.48
N LEU A 11 14.14 10.35 -11.75
CA LEU A 11 13.11 11.07 -12.49
C LEU A 11 11.74 10.46 -12.18
N GLN A 12 10.82 11.27 -11.64
CA GLN A 12 9.43 10.85 -11.48
C GLN A 12 8.51 11.76 -12.29
N VAL A 13 7.65 11.13 -13.08
CA VAL A 13 6.61 11.80 -13.87
C VAL A 13 5.30 11.63 -13.11
N THR A 14 4.72 12.73 -12.64
CA THR A 14 3.51 12.68 -11.82
C THR A 14 2.52 13.78 -12.21
N ASN A 15 1.23 13.50 -11.96
CA ASN A 15 0.18 14.52 -12.02
C ASN A 15 -0.48 14.74 -10.64
N ASP A 16 0.06 14.13 -9.59
CA ASP A 16 -0.39 14.35 -8.23
C ASP A 16 0.33 15.56 -7.61
N GLY A 17 -0.46 16.55 -7.18
CA GLY A 17 0.03 17.81 -6.62
C GLY A 17 0.81 17.62 -5.33
N ALA A 18 0.37 16.70 -4.46
CA ALA A 18 1.06 16.42 -3.20
C ALA A 18 2.46 15.84 -3.44
N THR A 19 2.58 14.90 -4.39
CA THR A 19 3.88 14.34 -4.79
C THR A 19 4.82 15.42 -5.32
N ILE A 20 4.33 16.36 -6.14
CA ILE A 20 5.14 17.46 -6.68
C ILE A 20 5.62 18.38 -5.55
N LEU A 21 4.71 18.82 -4.68
CA LEU A 21 5.00 19.75 -3.60
C LEU A 21 5.95 19.18 -2.55
N ARG A 22 5.95 17.85 -2.35
CA ARG A 22 6.92 17.16 -1.49
C ARG A 22 8.31 17.07 -2.11
N SER A 23 8.41 16.96 -3.44
CA SER A 23 9.69 16.80 -4.12
C SER A 23 10.41 18.13 -4.37
N ILE A 24 9.68 19.24 -4.43
CA ILE A 24 10.27 20.57 -4.62
C ILE A 24 10.70 21.13 -3.26
N GLY A 25 11.97 21.51 -3.13
CA GLY A 25 12.46 22.23 -1.96
C GLY A 25 11.86 23.63 -1.90
N VAL A 26 10.95 23.87 -0.95
CA VAL A 26 10.28 25.16 -0.75
C VAL A 26 10.81 25.83 0.52
N ASP A 27 11.45 26.99 0.40
CA ASP A 27 11.96 27.75 1.55
C ASP A 27 10.95 28.73 2.14
N ASN A 28 10.01 29.23 1.33
CA ASN A 28 9.01 30.21 1.77
C ASN A 28 8.05 29.60 2.82
N PRO A 29 7.91 30.19 4.02
CA PRO A 29 7.07 29.64 5.09
C PRO A 29 5.58 29.58 4.71
N ALA A 30 5.04 30.56 3.96
CA ALA A 30 3.65 30.52 3.51
C ALA A 30 3.41 29.36 2.53
N ALA A 31 4.38 29.10 1.66
CA ALA A 31 4.31 27.98 0.74
C ALA A 31 4.48 26.63 1.46
N LYS A 32 5.28 26.53 2.53
CA LYS A 32 5.35 25.33 3.38
C LYS A 32 3.98 24.97 3.99
N VAL A 33 3.22 25.96 4.44
CA VAL A 33 1.84 25.74 4.92
C VAL A 33 0.95 25.13 3.83
N LEU A 34 1.09 25.58 2.57
CA LEU A 34 0.34 25.00 1.44
C LEU A 34 0.78 23.55 1.13
N VAL A 35 2.08 23.24 1.25
CA VAL A 35 2.59 21.87 1.12
C VAL A 35 1.97 20.98 2.20
N ASP A 36 1.92 21.44 3.45
CA ASP A 36 1.34 20.69 4.55
C ASP A 36 -0.17 20.46 4.37
N ILE A 37 -0.92 21.45 3.88
CA ILE A 37 -2.34 21.31 3.53
C ILE A 37 -2.52 20.24 2.45
N SER A 38 -1.69 20.26 1.40
CA SER A 38 -1.74 19.26 0.34
C SER A 38 -1.46 17.85 0.87
N LYS A 39 -0.56 17.73 1.83
CA LYS A 39 -0.19 16.45 2.44
C LYS A 39 -1.33 15.91 3.30
N VAL A 40 -1.95 16.74 4.14
CA VAL A 40 -3.09 16.32 4.97
C VAL A 40 -4.25 15.84 4.09
N GLN A 41 -4.51 16.51 2.95
CA GLN A 41 -5.54 16.06 2.00
C GLN A 41 -5.20 14.70 1.37
N ASP A 42 -3.92 14.46 1.05
CA ASP A 42 -3.43 13.18 0.51
C ASP A 42 -3.57 12.05 1.54
N ASP A 43 -3.25 12.32 2.81
CA ASP A 43 -3.28 11.31 3.88
C ASP A 43 -4.72 10.95 4.32
N GLU A 44 -5.62 11.93 4.42
CA GLU A 44 -6.99 11.73 4.92
C GLU A 44 -7.99 11.30 3.83
N VAL A 45 -7.86 11.83 2.60
CA VAL A 45 -8.85 11.63 1.51
C VAL A 45 -8.22 11.00 0.28
N GLY A 46 -6.96 11.32 -0.03
CA GLY A 46 -6.19 10.76 -1.15
C GLY A 46 -6.45 11.38 -2.52
N ASP A 47 -7.51 12.17 -2.70
CA ASP A 47 -7.78 12.94 -3.93
C ASP A 47 -8.02 14.43 -3.61
N GLY A 48 -7.87 15.28 -4.63
CA GLY A 48 -8.07 16.73 -4.50
C GLY A 48 -6.86 17.50 -3.95
N THR A 49 -5.67 16.88 -3.91
CA THR A 49 -4.41 17.50 -3.46
C THR A 49 -4.09 18.81 -4.22
N THR A 50 -4.29 18.81 -5.54
CA THR A 50 -4.15 20.01 -6.37
C THR A 50 -5.31 20.99 -6.18
N SER A 51 -6.54 20.49 -5.99
CA SER A 51 -7.72 21.35 -5.85
C SER A 51 -7.68 22.17 -4.56
N VAL A 52 -7.27 21.56 -3.44
CA VAL A 52 -7.18 22.26 -2.15
C VAL A 52 -6.10 23.34 -2.17
N THR A 53 -4.97 23.08 -2.82
CA THR A 53 -3.87 24.04 -2.92
C THR A 53 -4.21 25.20 -3.83
N VAL A 54 -4.80 24.94 -5.01
CA VAL A 54 -5.25 26.00 -5.92
C VAL A 54 -6.34 26.86 -5.28
N LEU A 55 -7.32 26.24 -4.61
CA LEU A 55 -8.38 26.98 -3.92
C LEU A 55 -7.82 27.88 -2.80
N ALA A 56 -6.87 27.37 -2.01
CA ALA A 56 -6.20 28.17 -0.98
C ALA A 56 -5.42 29.35 -1.57
N CYS A 57 -4.71 29.13 -2.68
CA CYS A 57 -4.00 30.20 -3.39
C CYS A 57 -4.96 31.28 -3.94
N GLU A 58 -6.08 30.89 -4.55
CA GLU A 58 -7.07 31.85 -5.06
C GLU A 58 -7.72 32.65 -3.92
N LEU A 59 -8.00 32.02 -2.78
CA LEU A 59 -8.46 32.75 -1.59
C LEU A 59 -7.44 33.80 -1.15
N LEU A 60 -6.15 33.45 -1.06
CA LEU A 60 -5.10 34.38 -0.68
C LEU A 60 -4.97 35.56 -1.67
N LYS A 61 -5.11 35.29 -2.96
CA LYS A 61 -5.11 36.31 -4.01
C LYS A 61 -6.29 37.28 -3.88
N GLU A 62 -7.48 36.78 -3.55
CA GLU A 62 -8.63 37.65 -3.27
C GLU A 62 -8.47 38.42 -1.95
N ALA A 63 -7.83 37.83 -0.94
CA ALA A 63 -7.48 38.58 0.27
C ALA A 63 -6.50 39.72 0.00
N GLU A 64 -5.54 39.54 -0.90
CA GLU A 64 -4.61 40.61 -1.30
C GLU A 64 -5.38 41.83 -1.82
N ASN A 65 -6.37 41.62 -2.70
CA ASN A 65 -7.24 42.69 -3.22
C ASN A 65 -7.96 43.45 -2.09
N LEU A 66 -8.49 42.74 -1.09
CA LEU A 66 -9.20 43.35 0.05
C LEU A 66 -8.26 44.10 0.98
N ILE A 67 -7.05 43.59 1.18
CA ILE A 67 -6.00 44.25 1.97
C ILE A 67 -5.53 45.51 1.26
N SER A 68 -5.38 45.50 -0.07
CA SER A 68 -5.08 46.70 -0.86
C SER A 68 -6.16 47.78 -0.72
N GLN A 69 -7.41 47.39 -0.51
CA GLN A 69 -8.52 48.30 -0.18
C GLN A 69 -8.54 48.75 1.30
N LYS A 70 -7.47 48.47 2.06
CA LYS A 70 -7.31 48.81 3.48
C LYS A 70 -8.31 48.11 4.41
N ILE A 71 -8.85 46.97 4.01
CA ILE A 71 -9.65 46.12 4.91
C ILE A 71 -8.70 45.37 5.85
N HIS A 72 -8.96 45.43 7.15
CA HIS A 72 -8.14 44.75 8.14
C HIS A 72 -8.23 43.21 7.96
N PRO A 73 -7.11 42.45 7.94
CA PRO A 73 -7.11 41.01 7.71
C PRO A 73 -8.05 40.21 8.63
N GLN A 74 -8.17 40.64 9.89
CA GLN A 74 -9.08 40.01 10.86
C GLN A 74 -10.56 40.06 10.42
N THR A 75 -10.97 41.11 9.71
CA THR A 75 -12.33 41.26 9.16
C THR A 75 -12.54 40.26 8.02
N VAL A 76 -11.55 40.08 7.15
CA VAL A 76 -11.58 39.09 6.07
C VAL A 76 -11.71 37.68 6.63
N ILE A 77 -10.88 37.33 7.64
CA ILE A 77 -10.92 36.04 8.32
C ILE A 77 -12.31 35.79 8.94
N ALA A 78 -12.88 36.80 9.61
CA ALA A 78 -14.21 36.68 10.23
C ALA A 78 -15.31 36.46 9.18
N GLY A 79 -15.22 37.14 8.03
CA GLY A 79 -16.13 36.94 6.90
C GLY A 79 -16.01 35.54 6.30
N TRP A 80 -14.80 35.08 6.03
CA TRP A 80 -14.55 33.75 5.45
C TRP A 80 -14.98 32.61 6.37
N ARG A 81 -14.80 32.72 7.69
CA ARG A 81 -15.32 31.71 8.63
C ARG A 81 -16.83 31.52 8.50
N LYS A 82 -17.58 32.62 8.34
CA LYS A 82 -19.03 32.56 8.11
C LYS A 82 -19.37 31.99 6.73
N ALA A 83 -18.63 32.39 5.70
CA ALA A 83 -18.80 31.89 4.34
C ALA A 83 -18.55 30.38 4.24
N THR A 84 -17.48 29.87 4.86
CA THR A 84 -17.19 28.43 4.92
C THR A 84 -18.28 27.65 5.62
N ALA A 85 -18.84 28.17 6.72
CA ALA A 85 -19.95 27.51 7.42
C ALA A 85 -21.21 27.43 6.53
N ALA A 86 -21.56 28.52 5.85
CA ALA A 86 -22.69 28.55 4.91
C ALA A 86 -22.46 27.62 3.70
N ALA A 87 -21.25 27.63 3.13
CA ALA A 87 -20.88 26.76 2.02
C ALA A 87 -20.95 25.27 2.41
N ARG A 88 -20.50 24.91 3.62
CA ARG A 88 -20.59 23.54 4.13
C ARG A 88 -22.04 23.10 4.31
N GLN A 89 -22.89 23.96 4.87
CA GLN A 89 -24.32 23.67 5.00
C GLN A 89 -25.00 23.47 3.63
N ALA A 90 -24.65 24.30 2.63
CA ALA A 90 -25.16 24.14 1.28
C ALA A 90 -24.66 22.85 0.61
N LEU A 91 -23.41 22.46 0.86
CA LEU A 91 -22.84 21.20 0.38
C LEU A 91 -23.55 19.98 0.98
N GLU A 92 -23.75 19.97 2.30
CA GLU A 92 -24.51 18.92 3.00
C GLU A 92 -25.96 18.84 2.50
N GLY A 93 -26.62 19.99 2.29
CA GLY A 93 -27.97 20.03 1.73
C GLY A 93 -28.06 19.56 0.26
N SER A 94 -26.94 19.57 -0.46
CA SER A 94 -26.86 19.10 -1.85
C SER A 94 -26.42 17.63 -1.95
N ALA A 95 -25.98 17.03 -0.84
CA ALA A 95 -25.50 15.66 -0.81
C ALA A 95 -26.64 14.67 -1.09
N ARG A 96 -26.37 13.68 -1.95
CA ARG A 96 -27.31 12.62 -2.29
C ARG A 96 -26.66 11.29 -1.96
N ASP A 97 -27.26 10.56 -1.02
CA ASP A 97 -26.81 9.24 -0.64
C ASP A 97 -27.53 8.16 -1.47
N HIS A 98 -26.76 7.28 -2.09
CA HIS A 98 -27.25 6.14 -2.87
C HIS A 98 -26.95 4.79 -2.18
N GLY A 99 -26.50 4.78 -0.92
CA GLY A 99 -26.13 3.56 -0.19
C GLY A 99 -27.25 2.53 0.00
N GLY A 100 -28.52 2.95 -0.11
CA GLY A 100 -29.68 2.07 0.01
C GLY A 100 -29.96 1.16 -1.20
N ASP A 101 -29.43 1.49 -2.38
CA ASP A 101 -29.58 0.67 -3.59
C ASP A 101 -28.20 0.27 -4.11
N ALA A 102 -27.91 -1.04 -4.07
CA ALA A 102 -26.63 -1.58 -4.50
C ALA A 102 -26.29 -1.29 -5.98
N ALA A 103 -27.30 -1.23 -6.86
CA ALA A 103 -27.08 -0.95 -8.28
C ALA A 103 -26.73 0.53 -8.51
N ALA A 104 -27.48 1.44 -7.88
CA ALA A 104 -27.19 2.87 -7.91
C ALA A 104 -25.84 3.18 -7.24
N PHE A 105 -25.55 2.58 -6.09
CA PHE A 105 -24.30 2.76 -5.35
C PHE A 105 -23.08 2.34 -6.18
N ARG A 106 -23.14 1.17 -6.84
CA ARG A 106 -22.04 0.74 -7.73
C ARG A 106 -21.83 1.70 -8.89
N LYS A 107 -22.91 2.22 -9.48
CA LYS A 107 -22.82 3.21 -10.56
C LYS A 107 -22.17 4.51 -10.08
N ASP A 108 -22.49 4.93 -8.86
CA ASP A 108 -21.90 6.13 -8.25
C ASP A 108 -20.40 5.96 -8.01
N LEU A 109 -19.99 4.83 -7.42
CA LEU A 109 -18.58 4.49 -7.23
C LEU A 109 -17.79 4.46 -8.56
N LEU A 110 -18.40 3.93 -9.63
CA LEU A 110 -17.78 3.95 -10.96
C LEU A 110 -17.60 5.37 -11.49
N ASN A 111 -18.56 6.26 -11.27
CA ASN A 111 -18.45 7.65 -11.70
C ASN A 111 -17.34 8.39 -10.93
N ILE A 112 -17.24 8.17 -9.62
CA ILE A 112 -16.19 8.73 -8.77
C ILE A 112 -14.82 8.24 -9.26
N ALA A 113 -14.65 6.93 -9.41
CA ALA A 113 -13.40 6.33 -9.89
C ALA A 113 -13.01 6.84 -11.28
N ARG A 114 -13.96 6.98 -12.21
CA ARG A 114 -13.71 7.54 -13.55
C ARG A 114 -13.23 8.98 -13.48
N THR A 115 -13.79 9.77 -12.57
CA THR A 115 -13.46 11.19 -12.41
C THR A 115 -12.05 11.33 -11.84
N THR A 116 -11.74 10.63 -10.76
CA THR A 116 -10.41 10.66 -10.13
C THR A 116 -9.30 10.13 -11.04
N LEU A 117 -9.58 9.13 -11.88
CA LEU A 117 -8.59 8.59 -12.82
C LEU A 117 -8.40 9.43 -14.08
N SER A 118 -9.38 10.27 -14.46
CA SER A 118 -9.36 11.05 -15.70
C SER A 118 -8.27 12.11 -15.79
N SER A 119 -7.71 12.51 -14.64
CA SER A 119 -6.60 13.45 -14.55
C SER A 119 -5.24 12.74 -14.60
N LYS A 120 -5.17 11.41 -14.61
CA LYS A 120 -3.91 10.63 -14.51
C LYS A 120 -3.55 9.99 -15.85
N ILE A 121 -2.37 9.36 -15.95
CA ILE A 121 -1.93 8.65 -17.18
C ILE A 121 -2.93 7.55 -17.60
N LEU A 122 -3.74 7.08 -16.64
CA LEU A 122 -4.75 6.04 -16.82
C LEU A 122 -5.99 6.50 -17.60
N THR A 123 -6.09 7.75 -18.07
CA THR A 123 -7.27 8.27 -18.78
C THR A 123 -7.67 7.44 -19.99
N HIS A 124 -6.70 6.91 -20.73
CA HIS A 124 -6.97 6.07 -21.92
C HIS A 124 -7.64 4.73 -21.58
N HIS A 125 -7.39 4.19 -20.38
CA HIS A 125 -7.94 2.91 -19.93
C HIS A 125 -8.80 3.06 -18.67
N LYS A 126 -9.36 4.27 -18.45
CA LYS A 126 -10.06 4.62 -17.20
C LYS A 126 -11.21 3.67 -16.90
N ASP A 127 -11.98 3.25 -17.89
CA ASP A 127 -13.13 2.37 -17.69
C ASP A 127 -12.72 1.02 -17.10
N LYS A 128 -11.62 0.45 -17.59
CA LYS A 128 -11.11 -0.82 -17.07
C LYS A 128 -10.63 -0.66 -15.62
N PHE A 129 -9.78 0.33 -15.35
CA PHE A 129 -9.26 0.55 -14.01
C PHE A 129 -10.33 0.99 -13.00
N SER A 130 -11.36 1.73 -13.44
CA SER A 130 -12.51 2.06 -12.61
C SER A 130 -13.28 0.81 -12.21
N ASN A 131 -13.54 -0.12 -13.13
CA ASN A 131 -14.17 -1.40 -12.80
C ASN A 131 -13.32 -2.20 -11.80
N LEU A 132 -12.01 -2.33 -12.04
CA LEU A 132 -11.10 -3.05 -11.13
C LEU A 132 -11.09 -2.44 -9.72
N ALA A 133 -11.03 -1.12 -9.61
CA ALA A 133 -11.04 -0.43 -8.32
C ALA A 133 -12.38 -0.63 -7.58
N VAL A 134 -13.50 -0.48 -8.27
CA VAL A 134 -14.83 -0.65 -7.67
C VAL A 134 -15.06 -2.10 -7.24
N ASP A 135 -14.68 -3.06 -8.08
CA ASP A 135 -14.83 -4.48 -7.75
C ASP A 135 -13.93 -4.87 -6.56
N ALA A 136 -12.71 -4.31 -6.45
CA ALA A 136 -11.84 -4.51 -5.29
C ALA A 136 -12.43 -3.91 -4.00
N VAL A 137 -12.98 -2.69 -4.05
CA VAL A 137 -13.59 -2.02 -2.89
C VAL A 137 -14.87 -2.73 -2.44
N LEU A 138 -15.72 -3.17 -3.37
CA LEU A 138 -16.95 -3.90 -3.04
C LEU A 138 -16.66 -5.24 -2.32
N ARG A 139 -15.52 -5.88 -2.62
CA ARG A 139 -15.08 -7.11 -1.93
C ARG A 139 -14.73 -6.89 -0.46
N LEU A 140 -14.33 -5.68 -0.08
CA LEU A 140 -14.00 -5.34 1.31
C LEU A 140 -15.22 -5.27 2.23
N LYS A 141 -16.46 -5.30 1.70
CA LYS A 141 -17.72 -5.32 2.47
C LYS A 141 -17.77 -4.30 3.62
N GLY A 142 -17.23 -3.10 3.39
CA GLY A 142 -17.24 -2.01 4.36
C GLY A 142 -16.00 -1.91 5.26
N SER A 143 -15.02 -2.81 5.14
CA SER A 143 -13.71 -2.55 5.77
C SER A 143 -12.97 -1.49 4.96
N GLY A 144 -12.83 -0.28 5.49
CA GLY A 144 -12.06 0.81 4.86
C GLY A 144 -10.54 0.61 4.87
N ASN A 145 -10.05 -0.60 5.18
CA ASN A 145 -8.63 -0.87 5.27
C ASN A 145 -8.03 -1.11 3.88
N LEU A 146 -7.26 -0.14 3.39
CA LEU A 146 -6.57 -0.20 2.10
C LEU A 146 -5.46 -1.28 2.08
N ASP A 147 -4.92 -1.67 3.23
CA ASP A 147 -3.88 -2.72 3.33
C ASP A 147 -4.38 -4.10 2.88
N ALA A 148 -5.70 -4.30 2.86
CA ALA A 148 -6.31 -5.52 2.34
C ALA A 148 -6.22 -5.62 0.80
N ILE A 149 -6.02 -4.49 0.10
CA ILE A 149 -5.83 -4.45 -1.35
C ILE A 149 -4.34 -4.34 -1.64
N GLN A 150 -3.72 -5.47 -2.00
CA GLN A 150 -2.30 -5.47 -2.37
C GLN A 150 -2.13 -5.04 -3.83
N ILE A 151 -1.37 -3.97 -4.06
CA ILE A 151 -1.02 -3.50 -5.40
C ILE A 151 0.37 -4.03 -5.79
N ILE A 152 0.40 -4.99 -6.72
CA ILE A 152 1.64 -5.57 -7.25
C ILE A 152 1.91 -4.99 -8.63
N LYS A 153 3.09 -4.37 -8.80
CA LYS A 153 3.52 -3.77 -10.06
C LYS A 153 4.59 -4.66 -10.67
N LYS A 154 4.31 -5.27 -11.82
CA LYS A 154 5.28 -6.07 -12.59
C LYS A 154 5.57 -5.40 -13.92
N LEU A 155 6.85 -5.32 -14.27
CA LEU A 155 7.26 -4.82 -15.59
C LEU A 155 6.97 -5.88 -16.65
N GLY A 156 6.34 -5.45 -17.75
CA GLY A 156 5.98 -6.31 -18.89
C GLY A 156 4.49 -6.18 -19.25
N GLY A 157 4.16 -6.45 -20.52
CA GLY A 157 2.79 -6.36 -21.04
C GLY A 157 2.30 -4.94 -21.31
N ALA A 158 1.02 -4.82 -21.65
CA ALA A 158 0.31 -3.55 -21.77
C ALA A 158 -0.40 -3.18 -20.45
N LEU A 159 -0.76 -1.90 -20.28
CA LEU A 159 -1.61 -1.48 -19.14
C LEU A 159 -2.96 -2.22 -19.14
N GLU A 160 -3.45 -2.57 -20.33
CA GLU A 160 -4.64 -3.38 -20.52
C GLU A 160 -4.50 -4.82 -20.03
N ASP A 161 -3.31 -5.31 -19.71
CA ASP A 161 -3.15 -6.66 -19.15
C ASP A 161 -3.34 -6.67 -17.62
N SER A 162 -3.52 -5.50 -17.00
CA SER A 162 -3.80 -5.40 -15.57
C SER A 162 -5.13 -6.09 -15.22
N TYR A 163 -5.13 -6.86 -14.13
CA TYR A 163 -6.32 -7.57 -13.66
C TYR A 163 -6.39 -7.57 -12.13
N LEU A 164 -7.59 -7.87 -11.63
CA LEU A 164 -7.86 -8.09 -10.22
C LEU A 164 -8.06 -9.59 -10.02
N ASP A 165 -7.18 -10.21 -9.27
CA ASP A 165 -7.29 -11.64 -8.96
C ASP A 165 -8.41 -11.89 -7.92
N GLU A 166 -9.07 -13.03 -8.01
CA GLU A 166 -10.11 -13.44 -7.05
C GLU A 166 -9.48 -14.12 -5.83
N GLY A 167 -8.75 -13.34 -5.04
CA GLY A 167 -8.06 -13.84 -3.85
C GLY A 167 -6.91 -12.94 -3.45
N PHE A 168 -5.76 -13.56 -3.17
CA PHE A 168 -4.55 -12.89 -2.75
C PHE A 168 -3.37 -13.40 -3.59
N LEU A 169 -2.58 -12.47 -4.14
CA LEU A 169 -1.45 -12.79 -5.00
C LEU A 169 -0.15 -12.54 -4.25
N LEU A 170 0.74 -13.53 -4.24
CA LEU A 170 2.09 -13.39 -3.72
C LEU A 170 3.10 -13.42 -4.86
N ASP A 171 3.82 -12.32 -5.11
CA ASP A 171 4.94 -12.28 -6.07
C ASP A 171 6.19 -12.94 -5.44
N LYS A 172 6.07 -14.25 -5.18
CA LYS A 172 7.14 -15.11 -4.67
C LYS A 172 7.25 -16.35 -5.52
N LYS A 173 8.48 -16.81 -5.68
CA LYS A 173 8.75 -18.08 -6.35
C LYS A 173 8.54 -19.19 -5.32
N ILE A 174 7.83 -20.22 -5.73
CA ILE A 174 7.74 -21.48 -4.97
C ILE A 174 9.10 -22.17 -4.90
N GLY A 175 9.28 -23.01 -3.89
CA GLY A 175 10.48 -23.84 -3.76
C GLY A 175 10.66 -24.86 -4.88
N VAL A 176 11.85 -25.42 -4.97
CA VAL A 176 12.24 -26.39 -6.01
C VAL A 176 11.50 -27.72 -5.78
N ASN A 177 11.00 -28.33 -6.86
CA ASN A 177 10.26 -29.60 -6.85
C ASN A 177 8.96 -29.63 -6.02
N GLN A 178 8.41 -28.46 -5.68
CA GLN A 178 7.13 -28.38 -4.97
C GLN A 178 5.93 -28.44 -5.93
N PRO A 179 4.75 -28.89 -5.45
CA PRO A 179 3.54 -28.93 -6.27
C PRO A 179 3.16 -27.50 -6.71
N LYS A 180 2.95 -27.29 -8.01
CA LYS A 180 2.57 -25.96 -8.55
C LYS A 180 1.12 -25.58 -8.30
N ARG A 181 0.27 -26.57 -8.02
CA ARG A 181 -1.17 -26.40 -7.79
C ARG A 181 -1.58 -27.28 -6.62
N ILE A 182 -2.29 -26.69 -5.67
CA ILE A 182 -2.86 -27.37 -4.51
C ILE A 182 -4.35 -27.04 -4.47
N GLU A 183 -5.18 -28.07 -4.42
CA GLU A 183 -6.62 -27.92 -4.25
C GLU A 183 -6.99 -28.08 -2.76
N LYS A 184 -7.93 -27.24 -2.28
CA LYS A 184 -8.35 -27.21 -0.85
C LYS A 184 -7.17 -27.02 0.11
N ALA A 185 -6.36 -25.99 -0.16
CA ALA A 185 -5.15 -25.72 0.60
C ALA A 185 -5.43 -25.39 2.07
N GLN A 186 -4.70 -26.05 2.97
CA GLN A 186 -4.56 -25.65 4.37
C GLN A 186 -3.27 -24.86 4.53
N ILE A 187 -3.42 -23.57 4.80
CA ILE A 187 -2.31 -22.61 4.80
C ILE A 187 -1.89 -22.34 6.25
N LEU A 188 -0.61 -22.57 6.54
CA LEU A 188 0.02 -22.15 7.80
C LEU A 188 0.89 -20.92 7.52
N ILE A 189 0.55 -19.81 8.18
CA ILE A 189 1.33 -18.57 8.11
C ILE A 189 2.18 -18.46 9.37
N ALA A 190 3.49 -18.41 9.20
CA ALA A 190 4.45 -18.37 10.29
C ALA A 190 5.49 -17.26 10.12
N ASN A 191 6.15 -16.93 11.23
CA ASN A 191 7.31 -16.04 11.27
C ASN A 191 8.38 -16.65 12.16
N THR A 192 8.78 -17.88 11.82
CA THR A 192 9.69 -18.70 12.63
C THR A 192 11.03 -18.87 11.90
N PRO A 193 12.17 -18.69 12.59
CA PRO A 193 13.48 -18.95 12.00
C PRO A 193 13.72 -20.44 11.74
N MET A 194 14.22 -20.75 10.54
CA MET A 194 14.51 -22.12 10.11
C MET A 194 15.99 -22.51 10.24
N ASP A 195 16.93 -21.56 10.32
CA ASP A 195 18.39 -21.83 10.27
C ASP A 195 18.95 -22.13 11.66
N THR A 196 18.84 -21.17 12.57
CA THR A 196 19.51 -21.24 13.86
C THR A 196 18.54 -20.82 14.94
N ASP A 197 18.27 -21.74 15.87
CA ASP A 197 17.77 -21.35 17.19
C ASP A 197 18.93 -20.64 17.89
N LYS A 198 19.16 -19.37 17.53
CA LYS A 198 19.99 -18.50 18.34
C LYS A 198 19.33 -18.46 19.70
N ILE A 199 19.92 -19.18 20.64
CA ILE A 199 19.65 -18.97 22.06
C ILE A 199 19.78 -17.46 22.24
N LYS A 200 18.76 -16.80 22.82
CA LYS A 200 18.71 -15.32 22.99
C LYS A 200 19.82 -14.77 23.93
N VAL A 201 20.88 -15.54 24.15
CA VAL A 201 22.09 -15.14 24.86
C VAL A 201 23.03 -14.53 23.81
N PHE A 202 23.04 -13.21 23.73
CA PHE A 202 24.00 -12.49 22.90
C PHE A 202 25.43 -12.82 23.37
N GLY A 203 26.29 -13.23 22.44
CA GLY A 203 27.72 -13.45 22.70
C GLY A 203 28.16 -14.90 22.95
N SER A 204 27.28 -15.89 22.82
CA SER A 204 27.66 -17.31 22.87
C SER A 204 28.57 -17.67 21.68
N LYS A 205 29.88 -17.73 21.92
CA LYS A 205 30.87 -18.30 20.99
C LYS A 205 31.02 -19.77 21.32
N VAL A 206 30.68 -20.64 20.38
CA VAL A 206 30.94 -22.08 20.53
C VAL A 206 32.43 -22.31 20.30
N ARG A 207 33.17 -22.65 21.35
CA ARG A 207 34.56 -23.11 21.27
C ARG A 207 34.55 -24.63 21.31
N VAL A 208 35.10 -25.25 20.28
CA VAL A 208 35.26 -26.70 20.16
C VAL A 208 36.73 -27.10 20.33
N ASP A 209 36.98 -28.19 21.05
CA ASP A 209 38.34 -28.68 21.31
C ASP A 209 38.91 -29.54 20.17
N SER A 210 38.05 -30.02 19.25
CA SER A 210 38.45 -30.88 18.14
C SER A 210 37.52 -30.73 16.93
N VAL A 211 38.03 -31.08 15.74
CA VAL A 211 37.27 -31.04 14.48
C VAL A 211 36.08 -32.01 14.51
N SER A 212 36.19 -33.14 15.21
CA SER A 212 35.09 -34.11 15.37
C SER A 212 33.88 -33.49 16.07
N LYS A 213 34.10 -32.68 17.11
CA LYS A 213 33.01 -31.98 17.81
C LYS A 213 32.31 -30.93 16.95
N VAL A 214 32.98 -30.39 15.92
CA VAL A 214 32.34 -29.50 14.94
C VAL A 214 31.35 -30.27 14.08
N ALA A 215 31.75 -31.45 13.60
CA ALA A 215 30.87 -32.31 12.79
C ALA A 215 29.63 -32.75 13.59
N ASP A 216 29.79 -33.07 14.88
CA ASP A 216 28.67 -33.41 15.76
C ASP A 216 27.69 -32.24 15.95
N LEU A 217 28.21 -31.01 16.05
CA LEU A 217 27.38 -29.80 16.15
C LEU A 217 26.60 -29.53 14.85
N GLU A 218 27.23 -29.72 13.69
CA GLU A 218 26.55 -29.57 12.39
C GLU A 218 25.41 -30.59 12.22
N LEU A 219 25.62 -31.84 12.68
CA LEU A 219 24.58 -32.86 12.68
C LEU A 219 23.44 -32.51 13.63
N ALA A 220 23.75 -32.04 14.84
CA ALA A 220 22.75 -31.61 15.81
C ALA A 220 21.91 -30.40 15.33
N GLU A 221 22.51 -29.48 14.56
CA GLU A 221 21.75 -28.39 13.92
C GLU A 221 20.80 -28.89 12.84
N LYS A 222 21.25 -29.83 12.00
CA LYS A 222 20.39 -30.48 10.99
C LYS A 222 19.22 -31.23 11.63
N GLU A 223 19.45 -31.95 12.72
CA GLU A 223 18.41 -32.67 13.45
C GLU A 223 17.37 -31.70 14.04
N LYS A 224 17.79 -30.57 14.63
CA LYS A 224 16.86 -29.53 15.11
C LYS A 224 16.02 -28.93 13.98
N MET A 225 16.62 -28.70 12.80
CA MET A 225 15.86 -28.24 11.62
C MET A 225 14.81 -29.26 11.21
N LYS A 226 15.16 -30.55 11.21
CA LYS A 226 14.24 -31.65 10.90
C LYS A 226 13.10 -31.73 11.91
N ASP A 227 13.38 -31.66 13.21
CA ASP A 227 12.36 -31.67 14.28
C ASP A 227 11.35 -30.53 14.13
N LYS A 228 11.80 -29.34 13.72
CA LYS A 228 10.92 -28.20 13.44
C LYS A 228 10.00 -28.48 12.26
N VAL A 229 10.55 -29.02 11.17
CA VAL A 229 9.76 -29.42 9.99
C VAL A 229 8.73 -30.48 10.38
N GLU A 230 9.12 -31.50 11.16
CA GLU A 230 8.18 -32.52 11.64
C GLU A 230 7.06 -31.95 12.51
N LYS A 231 7.35 -30.96 13.36
CA LYS A 231 6.33 -30.23 14.12
C LYS A 231 5.37 -29.48 13.21
N ILE A 232 5.87 -28.85 12.14
CA ILE A 232 5.04 -28.17 11.14
C ILE A 232 4.16 -29.18 10.39
N LEU A 233 4.73 -30.31 9.96
CA LEU A 233 4.01 -31.37 9.26
C LEU A 233 2.89 -31.99 10.11
N LYS A 234 3.05 -32.04 11.44
CA LYS A 234 1.99 -32.49 12.37
C LYS A 234 0.72 -31.63 12.30
N HIS A 235 0.82 -30.37 11.88
CA HIS A 235 -0.34 -29.51 11.65
C HIS A 235 -1.13 -29.86 10.38
N LYS A 236 -0.64 -30.81 9.56
CA LYS A 236 -1.26 -31.27 8.31
C LYS A 236 -1.50 -30.14 7.29
N CYS A 237 -0.66 -29.10 7.31
CA CYS A 237 -0.73 -28.01 6.34
C CYS A 237 -0.22 -28.47 4.96
N SER A 238 -0.91 -28.05 3.90
CA SER A 238 -0.48 -28.28 2.51
C SER A 238 0.38 -27.13 1.97
N VAL A 239 0.21 -25.93 2.53
CA VAL A 239 0.99 -24.73 2.18
C VAL A 239 1.55 -24.13 3.46
N PHE A 240 2.86 -23.93 3.49
CA PHE A 240 3.58 -23.25 4.55
C PHE A 240 4.13 -21.93 4.01
N ILE A 241 3.66 -20.82 4.57
CA ILE A 241 4.12 -19.48 4.21
C ILE A 241 4.91 -18.93 5.39
N ASN A 242 6.19 -18.68 5.19
CA ASN A 242 7.05 -18.11 6.21
C ASN A 242 7.52 -16.72 5.81
N ARG A 243 7.51 -15.78 6.76
CA ARG A 243 8.13 -14.47 6.54
C ARG A 243 9.66 -14.59 6.44
N GLN A 244 10.26 -15.57 7.12
CA GLN A 244 11.70 -15.79 7.12
C GLN A 244 12.13 -16.75 6.01
N LEU A 245 13.40 -16.66 5.62
CA LEU A 245 13.98 -17.52 4.60
C LEU A 245 13.88 -19.00 5.01
N ILE A 246 13.52 -19.85 4.04
CA ILE A 246 13.57 -21.30 4.19
C ILE A 246 14.84 -21.78 3.49
N TYR A 247 15.67 -22.53 4.21
CA TYR A 247 16.94 -23.04 3.68
C TYR A 247 16.70 -24.31 2.86
N ASN A 248 17.64 -24.62 1.97
CA ASN A 248 17.57 -25.76 1.06
C ASN A 248 17.26 -27.09 1.77
N TYR A 249 17.79 -27.31 2.98
CA TYR A 249 17.56 -28.56 3.72
C TYR A 249 16.11 -28.69 4.24
N PRO A 250 15.55 -27.73 5.01
CA PRO A 250 14.13 -27.71 5.30
C PRO A 250 13.22 -27.69 4.06
N GLU A 251 13.60 -26.97 3.01
CA GLU A 251 12.85 -26.89 1.75
C GLU A 251 12.72 -28.26 1.08
N GLN A 252 13.80 -29.04 1.04
CA GLN A 252 13.78 -30.43 0.56
C GLN A 252 12.84 -31.30 1.39
N LEU A 253 12.89 -31.19 2.73
CA LEU A 253 11.99 -31.96 3.60
C LEU A 253 10.51 -31.61 3.36
N PHE A 254 10.19 -30.35 3.07
CA PHE A 254 8.84 -29.96 2.67
C PHE A 254 8.46 -30.50 1.29
N ALA A 255 9.39 -30.48 0.33
CA ALA A 255 9.16 -31.04 -1.00
C ALA A 255 8.90 -32.55 -0.96
N ASP A 256 9.68 -33.30 -0.16
CA ASP A 256 9.51 -34.74 0.05
C ASP A 256 8.16 -35.08 0.68
N ALA A 257 7.67 -34.22 1.58
CA ALA A 257 6.36 -34.33 2.20
C ALA A 257 5.21 -33.82 1.32
N GLY A 258 5.50 -33.23 0.15
CA GLY A 258 4.50 -32.65 -0.75
C GLY A 258 3.87 -31.34 -0.26
N VAL A 259 4.54 -30.63 0.67
CA VAL A 259 4.10 -29.33 1.19
C VAL A 259 4.75 -28.20 0.37
N MET A 260 3.94 -27.24 -0.08
CA MET A 260 4.45 -26.03 -0.74
C MET A 260 5.01 -25.07 0.31
N ALA A 261 6.25 -24.63 0.15
CA ALA A 261 6.93 -23.70 1.04
C ALA A 261 7.20 -22.38 0.29
N ILE A 262 6.74 -21.27 0.88
CA ILE A 262 6.85 -19.90 0.34
C ILE A 262 7.52 -18.99 1.36
#